data_AF-A0A9Q7JYL3-F1
#
_entry.id   AF-A0A9Q7JYL3-F1
#
_cell.length_a   1.000
_cell.length_b   1.000
_cell.length_c   1.000
_cell.angle_alpha   90.00
_cell.angle_beta   90.00
_cell.angle_gamma   90.00
#
_symmetry.space_group_name_H-M   'P 1'
#
loop_
_entity.id
_entity.type
_entity.pdbx_description
1 polymer ?
#
loop_
_entity_poly.entity_id
_entity_poly.type
_entity_poly.pdbx_seq_one_letter_code
_entity_poly.pdbx_strand_id
1 'polypeptide(L)' 'HHNELHADPVAFEAKHGDQLTLLFRFLDRALAIGVLA' A
#
# COMPACT_ATOMS: atom_id res chain seq x y z
N HIS A 1 0.21 -13.87 -0.40
CA HIS A 1 0.20 -13.44 -1.81
C HIS A 1 -1.02 -12.54 -1.98
N HIS A 2 -0.86 -11.31 -2.48
CA HIS A 2 -1.93 -10.31 -2.51
C HIS A 2 -2.84 -10.50 -3.72
N ASN A 3 -3.59 -11.60 -3.73
CA ASN A 3 -4.34 -12.05 -4.91
C ASN A 3 -5.37 -11.01 -5.38
N GLU A 4 -6.05 -10.30 -4.46
CA GLU A 4 -7.00 -9.25 -4.83
C GLU A 4 -6.31 -8.11 -5.60
N LEU A 5 -5.15 -7.66 -5.12
CA LEU A 5 -4.36 -6.60 -5.77
C LEU A 5 -3.89 -7.01 -7.17
N HIS A 6 -3.41 -8.24 -7.32
CA HIS A 6 -2.87 -8.72 -8.60
C HIS A 6 -3.95 -9.13 -9.61
N ALA A 7 -5.14 -9.50 -9.14
CA ALA A 7 -6.25 -9.86 -10.01
C ALA A 7 -6.93 -8.63 -10.64
N ASP A 8 -7.12 -7.56 -9.87
CA ASP A 8 -7.73 -6.31 -10.35
C ASP A 8 -7.28 -5.10 -9.51
N PRO A 9 -6.27 -4.34 -9.97
CA PRO A 9 -5.80 -3.15 -9.28
C PRO A 9 -6.87 -2.06 -9.13
N VAL A 10 -7.80 -1.93 -10.09
CA VAL A 10 -8.83 -0.88 -10.08
C VAL A 10 -9.89 -1.20 -9.02
N ALA A 11 -10.36 -2.44 -8.97
CA ALA A 11 -11.28 -2.88 -7.93
C ALA A 11 -10.63 -2.82 -6.54
N PHE A 12 -9.33 -3.14 -6.45
CA PHE A 12 -8.56 -2.99 -5.23
C PHE A 12 -8.50 -1.52 -4.77
N GLU A 13 -8.15 -0.60 -5.67
CA GLU A 13 -8.09 0.84 -5.38
C GLU A 13 -9.45 1.41 -4.96
N ALA A 14 -10.54 0.99 -5.60
CA ALA A 14 -11.90 1.39 -5.21
C ALA A 14 -12.24 0.96 -3.77
N LYS A 15 -11.68 -0.15 -3.30
CA LYS A 15 -11.91 -0.71 -1.95
C LYS A 15 -10.94 -0.16 -0.89
N HIS A 16 -9.69 0.09 -1.25
CA HIS A 16 -8.60 0.36 -0.30
C HIS A 16 -7.96 1.74 -0.44
N GLY A 17 -8.27 2.47 -1.51
CA GLY A 17 -7.63 3.72 -1.88
C GLY A 17 -6.47 3.52 -2.86
N ASP A 18 -5.99 4.66 -3.37
CA ASP A 18 -4.92 4.76 -4.36
C ASP A 18 -3.61 4.07 -3.92
N GLN A 19 -2.95 3.38 -4.86
CA GLN A 19 -1.74 2.61 -4.61
C GLN A 19 -0.57 3.47 -4.13
N LEU A 20 -0.36 4.66 -4.70
CA LEU A 20 0.74 5.54 -4.28
C LEU A 20 0.51 6.06 -2.87
N THR A 21 -0.73 6.35 -2.52
CA THR A 21 -1.11 6.74 -1.15
C THR A 21 -0.84 5.61 -0.15
N LEU A 22 -1.18 4.36 -0.50
CA LEU A 22 -0.87 3.18 0.33
C LEU A 22 0.64 2.97 0.47
N LEU A 23 1.40 3.16 -0.60
CA LEU A 23 2.86 3.09 -0.56
C LEU A 23 3.46 4.14 0.37
N PHE A 24 3.06 5.41 0.27
CA PHE A 24 3.57 6.46 1.16
C PHE A 24 3.20 6.20 2.62
N ARG A 25 1.98 5.75 2.92
CA ARG A 25 1.59 5.36 4.29
C ARG A 25 2.44 4.22 4.84
N PHE A 26 2.80 3.25 4.00
CA PHE A 26 3.70 2.18 4.37
C PHE A 26 5.11 2.70 4.68
N LEU A 27 5.67 3.53 3.78
CA LEU A 27 6.99 4.13 3.95
C LEU A 27 7.07 5.03 5.19
N ASP A 28 6.06 5.89 5.40
CA ASP A 28 5.94 6.74 6.58
C ASP A 28 5.95 5.92 7.88
N ARG A 29 5.19 4.82 7.91
CA ARG A 29 5.19 3.92 9.06
C ARG A 29 6.55 3.26 9.28
N ALA A 30 7.18 2.77 8.21
CA ALA A 30 8.48 2.11 8.28
C ALA A 30 9.58 3.07 8.79
N LEU A 31 9.55 4.32 8.34
CA LEU A 31 10.43 5.38 8.84
C LEU A 31 10.15 5.70 10.31
N ALA A 32 8.86 5.87 10.68
CA ALA A 32 8.47 6.22 12.05
C ALA A 32 8.87 5.17 13.10
N ILE A 33 9.02 3.90 12.70
CA ILE A 33 9.47 2.82 13.59
C ILE A 33 10.96 2.48 13.45
N GLY A 34 11.71 3.22 12.62
CA GLY A 34 13.15 3.04 12.44
C GLY A 34 13.57 1.80 11.64
N VAL A 35 12.67 1.22 10.83
CA VAL A 35 13.02 0.09 9.95
C VAL A 35 13.88 0.53 8.75
N LEU A 36 13.78 1.79 8.34
CA LEU A 36 14.46 2.36 7.17
C LEU A 36 15.49 3.45 7.53
N ALA A 37 16.39 3.19 8.49
CA ALA A 37 17.46 4.10 8.92
C ALA A 37 18.85 3.75 8.35
#